data_AF-A0A260Z3U5-F1
#
_entry.id   AF-A0A260Z3U5-F1
#
_cell.length_a   1.000
_cell.length_b   1.000
_cell.length_c   1.000
_cell.angle_alpha   90.00
_cell.angle_beta   90.00
_cell.angle_gamma   90.00
#
_symmetry.space_group_name_H-M   'P 1'
#
loop_
_entity.id
_entity.type
_entity.pdbx_description
1 polymer ?
#
loop_
_entity_poly.entity_id
_entity_poly.type
_entity_poly.pdbx_seq_one_letter_code
_entity_poly.pdbx_strand_id
1 'polypeptide(L)'
;MPRIEFEPKLDFKDVLLRPKRSTLKSRADVDLDREYIFRNSKATYTGVPVVASNMDTVGTFEMASALNNHKMFTTIHKHYSVDEWKAFAASVPVETFNNLAISSGISENDWNKLNEVIKALPQLKYICLDVANGYSESFVDFIRRVREAYPTHTIMAGNVVTGEMVEELILSGADIVKVGIGPGSVCTTRKKAG
;
A
#
# COMPACT_ATOMS: atom_id res chain seq x y z
N MET A 1 -5.03 -20.23 28.01
CA MET A 1 -5.10 -18.94 28.73
C MET A 1 -4.55 -17.87 27.81
N PRO A 2 -5.18 -16.69 27.71
CA PRO A 2 -4.58 -15.58 26.98
C PRO A 2 -3.22 -15.23 27.59
N ARG A 3 -2.20 -15.07 26.74
CA ARG A 3 -0.87 -14.63 27.15
C ARG A 3 -0.92 -13.12 27.31
N ILE A 4 -0.73 -12.62 28.54
CA ILE A 4 -0.61 -11.18 28.77
C ILE A 4 0.80 -10.77 28.37
N GLU A 5 0.89 -9.79 27.47
CA GLU A 5 2.17 -9.19 27.06
C GLU A 5 2.48 -7.97 27.93
N PHE A 6 3.61 -8.01 28.62
CA PHE A 6 4.07 -6.93 29.51
C PHE A 6 5.13 -6.03 28.86
N GLU A 7 5.51 -6.33 27.62
CA GLU A 7 6.51 -5.54 26.91
C GLU A 7 5.99 -4.12 26.62
N PRO A 8 6.85 -3.09 26.76
CA PRO A 8 6.49 -1.72 26.40
C PRO A 8 5.99 -1.63 24.97
N LYS A 9 4.83 -0.99 24.78
CA LYS A 9 4.28 -0.67 23.45
C LYS A 9 4.56 0.81 23.17
N LEU A 10 5.38 1.07 22.17
CA LEU A 10 5.88 2.40 21.84
C LEU A 10 5.10 2.99 20.65
N ASP A 11 4.69 4.25 20.76
CA ASP A 11 4.23 5.09 19.64
C ASP A 11 5.37 6.05 19.19
N PHE A 12 5.18 6.75 18.07
CA PHE A 12 6.18 7.70 17.55
C PHE A 12 6.58 8.79 18.56
N LYS A 13 5.66 9.21 19.43
CA LYS A 13 5.91 10.25 20.46
C LYS A 13 6.84 9.78 21.59
N ASP A 14 7.04 8.47 21.72
CA ASP A 14 7.77 7.87 22.84
C ASP A 14 9.27 7.71 22.52
N VAL A 15 9.71 8.03 21.29
CA VAL A 15 11.09 7.80 20.83
C VAL A 15 11.69 9.00 20.10
N LEU A 16 13.02 9.09 20.09
CA LEU A 16 13.80 10.05 19.31
C LEU A 16 14.97 9.33 18.61
N LEU A 17 15.37 9.83 17.45
CA LEU A 17 16.55 9.34 16.73
C LEU A 17 17.81 9.98 17.32
N ARG A 18 18.75 9.15 17.82
CA ARG A 18 20.03 9.64 18.35
C ARG A 18 20.93 10.14 17.20
N PRO A 19 21.44 11.38 17.22
CA PRO A 19 22.39 11.86 16.24
C PRO A 19 23.67 11.00 16.19
N LYS A 20 24.26 10.87 15.00
CA LYS A 20 25.55 10.20 14.78
C LYS A 20 26.48 11.12 13.98
N ARG A 21 27.80 10.95 14.14
CA ARG A 21 28.79 11.66 13.34
C ARG A 21 28.57 11.34 11.85
N SER A 22 28.52 12.37 11.00
CA SER A 22 28.25 12.25 9.56
C SER A 22 29.33 12.97 8.75
N THR A 23 29.56 12.49 7.53
CA THR A 23 30.41 13.15 6.52
C THR A 23 29.61 14.04 5.58
N LEU A 24 28.27 14.01 5.64
CA LEU A 24 27.40 14.87 4.84
C LEU A 24 27.62 16.33 5.23
N LYS A 25 27.72 17.21 4.23
CA LYS A 25 27.93 18.65 4.44
C LYS A 25 26.62 19.43 4.34
N SER A 26 25.67 18.93 3.55
CA SER A 26 24.36 19.52 3.34
C SER A 26 23.25 18.47 3.41
N ARG A 27 22.02 18.92 3.70
CA ARG A 27 20.80 18.10 3.57
C ARG A 27 20.49 17.75 2.12
N ALA A 28 20.94 18.58 1.17
CA ALA A 28 20.77 18.33 -0.26
C ALA A 28 21.61 17.13 -0.76
N ASP A 29 22.60 16.70 0.02
CA ASP A 29 23.45 15.54 -0.31
C ASP A 29 22.76 14.20 0.03
N VAL A 30 21.56 14.23 0.62
CA VAL A 30 20.81 13.04 1.02
C VAL A 30 20.01 12.51 -0.17
N ASP A 31 20.27 11.26 -0.53
CA ASP A 31 19.42 10.52 -1.46
C ASP A 31 18.22 9.89 -0.73
N LEU A 32 17.03 10.16 -1.24
CA LEU A 32 15.77 9.64 -0.73
C LEU A 32 15.23 8.47 -1.56
N ASP A 33 15.82 8.21 -2.73
CA ASP A 33 15.39 7.14 -3.61
C ASP A 33 15.74 5.79 -2.96
N ARG A 34 14.83 4.82 -3.14
CA ARG A 34 15.02 3.44 -2.73
C ARG A 34 14.79 2.54 -3.91
N GLU A 35 15.63 1.52 -4.02
CA GLU A 35 15.45 0.40 -4.93
C GLU A 35 14.99 -0.83 -4.17
N TYR A 36 13.93 -1.47 -4.66
CA TYR A 36 13.40 -2.72 -4.10
C TYR A 36 13.18 -3.75 -5.20
N ILE A 37 13.49 -5.01 -4.90
CA ILE A 37 13.05 -6.16 -5.69
C ILE A 37 12.03 -6.91 -4.85
N PHE A 38 10.80 -7.01 -5.35
CA PHE A 38 9.70 -7.60 -4.59
C PHE A 38 9.73 -9.13 -4.59
N ARG A 39 9.36 -9.74 -3.46
CA ARG A 39 9.53 -11.17 -3.22
C ARG A 39 8.72 -12.03 -4.19
N ASN A 40 7.44 -11.73 -4.38
CA ASN A 40 6.50 -12.61 -5.08
C ASN A 40 6.33 -12.17 -6.54
N SER A 41 6.15 -10.87 -6.79
CA SER A 41 6.01 -10.34 -8.16
C SER A 41 7.32 -10.36 -8.95
N LYS A 42 8.47 -10.37 -8.25
CA LYS A 42 9.83 -10.20 -8.82
C LYS A 42 10.06 -8.85 -9.51
N ALA A 43 9.09 -7.95 -9.45
CA ALA A 43 9.21 -6.62 -10.03
C ALA A 43 10.18 -5.76 -9.22
N THR A 44 10.74 -4.76 -9.89
CA THR A 44 11.63 -3.76 -9.27
C THR A 44 10.90 -2.43 -9.14
N TYR A 45 11.15 -1.73 -8.04
CA TYR A 45 10.69 -0.37 -7.78
C TYR A 45 11.88 0.55 -7.57
N THR A 46 11.78 1.78 -8.08
CA THR A 46 12.72 2.87 -7.79
C THR A 46 11.96 4.17 -7.59
N GLY A 47 12.14 4.81 -6.44
CA GLY A 47 11.52 6.10 -6.14
C GLY A 47 11.59 6.44 -4.65
N VAL A 48 10.91 7.53 -4.28
CA VAL A 48 10.81 7.97 -2.88
C VAL A 48 9.67 7.18 -2.21
N PRO A 49 9.95 6.37 -1.17
CA PRO A 49 8.98 5.42 -0.59
C PRO A 49 7.98 6.10 0.36
N VAL A 50 7.36 7.19 -0.10
CA VAL A 50 6.27 7.90 0.58
C VAL A 50 5.00 7.66 -0.24
N VAL A 51 3.95 7.19 0.41
CA VAL A 51 2.73 6.71 -0.25
C VAL A 51 1.52 7.53 0.22
N ALA A 52 0.78 8.13 -0.70
CA ALA A 52 -0.54 8.68 -0.42
C ALA A 52 -1.56 7.56 -0.17
N SER A 53 -2.28 7.68 0.96
CA SER A 53 -3.31 6.72 1.39
C SER A 53 -4.48 6.67 0.43
N ASN A 54 -5.06 5.48 0.25
CA ASN A 54 -6.22 5.17 -0.59
C ASN A 54 -7.58 5.66 -0.03
N MET A 55 -7.56 6.77 0.70
CA MET A 55 -8.76 7.47 1.14
C MET A 55 -9.30 8.33 0.00
N ASP A 56 -10.62 8.45 -0.12
CA ASP A 56 -11.30 9.24 -1.15
C ASP A 56 -10.90 10.72 -1.20
N THR A 57 -10.44 11.25 -0.07
CA THR A 57 -9.97 12.64 0.09
C THR A 57 -8.46 12.81 0.02
N VAL A 58 -7.71 11.72 -0.24
CA VAL A 58 -6.22 11.74 -0.29
C VAL A 58 -5.71 11.08 -1.56
N GLY A 59 -6.08 9.82 -1.81
CA GLY A 59 -5.62 9.01 -2.92
C GLY A 59 -6.37 9.31 -4.22
N THR A 60 -6.43 10.58 -4.60
CA THR A 60 -7.10 11.04 -5.82
C THR A 60 -6.13 11.05 -7.01
N PHE A 61 -6.68 11.18 -8.22
CA PHE A 61 -5.87 11.30 -9.43
C PHE A 61 -5.01 12.57 -9.46
N GLU A 62 -5.52 13.68 -8.93
CA GLU A 62 -4.78 14.93 -8.80
C GLU A 62 -3.59 14.78 -7.85
N MET A 63 -3.78 14.07 -6.73
CA MET A 63 -2.70 13.76 -5.81
C MET A 63 -1.63 12.88 -6.48
N ALA A 64 -2.04 11.89 -7.26
CA ALA A 64 -1.10 11.07 -8.03
C ALA A 64 -0.25 11.89 -8.99
N SER A 65 -0.86 12.81 -9.75
CA SER A 65 -0.13 13.71 -10.64
C SER A 65 0.84 14.62 -9.89
N ALA A 66 0.43 15.15 -8.72
CA ALA A 66 1.28 16.01 -7.91
C ALA A 66 2.49 15.27 -7.32
N LEU A 67 2.27 14.07 -6.76
CA LEU A 67 3.30 13.26 -6.11
C LEU A 67 4.27 12.61 -7.10
N ASN A 68 3.82 12.29 -8.31
CA ASN A 68 4.68 11.68 -9.32
C ASN A 68 5.87 12.59 -9.71
N ASN A 69 5.70 13.92 -9.67
CA ASN A 69 6.80 14.89 -9.88
C ASN A 69 7.93 14.77 -8.85
N HIS A 70 7.65 14.13 -7.71
CA HIS A 70 8.59 13.89 -6.62
C HIS A 70 8.99 12.42 -6.49
N LYS A 71 8.68 11.58 -7.50
CA LYS A 71 8.88 10.12 -7.48
C LYS A 71 8.19 9.43 -6.29
N MET A 72 7.15 10.06 -5.74
CA MET A 72 6.35 9.53 -4.64
C MET A 72 5.18 8.71 -5.17
N PHE A 73 4.65 7.84 -4.32
CA PHE A 73 3.66 6.83 -4.71
C PHE A 73 2.24 7.25 -4.30
N THR A 74 1.23 6.84 -5.07
CA THR A 74 -0.17 7.00 -4.69
C THR A 74 -0.94 5.68 -4.79
N THR A 75 -1.61 5.31 -3.70
CA THR A 75 -2.65 4.29 -3.74
C THR A 75 -3.98 4.97 -4.02
N ILE A 76 -4.58 4.72 -5.18
CA ILE A 76 -5.83 5.40 -5.57
C ILE A 76 -7.00 4.79 -4.81
N HIS A 77 -7.91 5.63 -4.30
CA HIS A 77 -9.12 5.16 -3.63
C HIS A 77 -10.00 4.33 -4.57
N LYS A 78 -10.80 3.41 -4.00
CA LYS A 78 -11.53 2.41 -4.81
C LYS A 78 -12.83 2.89 -5.45
N HIS A 79 -13.12 4.19 -5.44
CA HIS A 79 -14.45 4.73 -5.80
C HIS A 79 -14.56 5.18 -7.26
N TYR A 80 -13.46 5.54 -7.94
CA TYR A 80 -13.50 5.91 -9.37
C TYR A 80 -13.97 4.77 -10.26
N SER A 81 -14.85 5.06 -11.20
CA SER A 81 -15.32 4.16 -12.25
C SER A 81 -14.20 3.81 -13.25
N VAL A 82 -14.42 2.75 -14.04
CA VAL A 82 -13.47 2.32 -15.08
C VAL A 82 -13.25 3.42 -16.12
N ASP A 83 -14.27 4.20 -16.45
CA ASP A 83 -14.15 5.27 -17.43
C ASP A 83 -13.39 6.49 -16.89
N GLU A 84 -13.52 6.80 -15.60
CA GLU A 84 -12.66 7.80 -14.95
C GLU A 84 -11.20 7.37 -14.94
N TRP A 85 -10.92 6.08 -14.69
CA TRP A 85 -9.57 5.51 -14.79
C TRP A 85 -8.99 5.64 -16.22
N LYS A 86 -9.79 5.35 -17.25
CA LYS A 86 -9.37 5.53 -18.65
C LYS A 86 -9.12 7.00 -18.99
N ALA A 87 -10.00 7.90 -18.54
CA ALA A 87 -9.85 9.34 -18.75
C ALA A 87 -8.57 9.87 -18.10
N PHE A 88 -8.28 9.44 -16.86
CA PHE A 88 -7.01 9.75 -16.21
C PHE A 88 -5.81 9.18 -16.97
N ALA A 89 -5.87 7.90 -17.38
CA ALA A 89 -4.79 7.29 -18.14
C ALA A 89 -4.48 8.01 -19.47
N ALA A 90 -5.50 8.62 -20.09
CA ALA A 90 -5.33 9.41 -21.31
C ALA A 90 -4.77 10.81 -21.05
N SER A 91 -4.82 11.31 -19.81
CA SER A 91 -4.39 12.67 -19.47
C SER A 91 -2.99 12.75 -18.84
N VAL A 92 -2.38 11.63 -18.48
CA VAL A 92 -1.05 11.58 -17.85
C VAL A 92 -0.04 10.73 -18.65
N PRO A 93 1.27 10.98 -18.52
CA PRO A 93 2.30 10.12 -19.08
C PRO A 93 2.22 8.69 -18.51
N VAL A 94 2.59 7.69 -19.31
CA VAL A 94 2.54 6.27 -18.93
C VAL A 94 3.44 5.97 -17.71
N GLU A 95 4.50 6.75 -17.51
CA GLU A 95 5.43 6.63 -16.39
C GLU A 95 4.77 6.92 -15.04
N THR A 96 3.64 7.64 -15.03
CA THR A 96 2.83 7.87 -13.81
C THR A 96 2.39 6.56 -13.18
N PHE A 97 2.18 5.52 -14.00
CA PHE A 97 1.78 4.19 -13.53
C PHE A 97 2.90 3.41 -12.82
N ASN A 98 4.15 3.88 -12.88
CA ASN A 98 5.26 3.28 -12.12
C ASN A 98 5.10 3.48 -10.61
N ASN A 99 4.36 4.51 -10.19
CA ASN A 99 4.19 4.92 -8.80
C ASN A 99 2.72 4.94 -8.36
N LEU A 100 1.90 4.08 -8.96
CA LEU A 100 0.45 4.13 -8.78
C LEU A 100 -0.15 2.74 -8.59
N ALA A 101 -1.02 2.59 -7.59
CA ALA A 101 -1.77 1.35 -7.35
C ALA A 101 -3.27 1.57 -7.39
N ILE A 102 -4.01 0.57 -7.89
CA ILE A 102 -5.46 0.46 -7.70
C ILE A 102 -5.76 -0.19 -6.36
N SER A 103 -6.73 0.33 -5.63
CA SER A 103 -7.18 -0.27 -4.37
C SER A 103 -8.43 -1.13 -4.55
N SER A 104 -8.53 -2.21 -3.76
CA SER A 104 -9.66 -3.12 -3.75
C SER A 104 -9.92 -3.67 -2.34
N GLY A 105 -11.19 -3.96 -2.03
CA GLY A 105 -11.57 -4.78 -0.88
C GLY A 105 -11.58 -6.27 -1.25
N ILE A 106 -12.42 -7.06 -0.58
CA ILE A 106 -12.56 -8.52 -0.85
C ILE A 106 -13.94 -8.92 -1.39
N SER A 107 -14.82 -7.96 -1.64
CA SER A 107 -16.16 -8.27 -2.17
C SER A 107 -16.07 -8.67 -3.65
N GLU A 108 -17.03 -9.47 -4.14
CA GLU A 108 -17.08 -9.82 -5.57
C GLU A 108 -17.24 -8.58 -6.47
N ASN A 109 -17.92 -7.53 -6.01
CA ASN A 109 -18.02 -6.27 -6.75
C ASN A 109 -16.66 -5.56 -6.86
N ASP A 110 -15.90 -5.51 -5.77
CA ASP A 110 -14.54 -4.95 -5.77
C ASP A 110 -13.60 -5.79 -6.65
N TRP A 111 -13.74 -7.13 -6.62
CA TRP A 111 -13.01 -8.05 -7.50
C TRP A 111 -13.30 -7.80 -8.98
N ASN A 112 -14.57 -7.71 -9.37
CA ASN A 112 -14.97 -7.46 -10.75
C ASN A 112 -14.42 -6.12 -11.25
N LYS A 113 -14.55 -5.07 -10.44
CA LYS A 113 -14.02 -3.74 -10.76
C LYS A 113 -12.49 -3.74 -10.91
N LEU A 114 -11.77 -4.40 -10.01
CA LEU A 114 -10.32 -4.57 -10.09
C LEU A 114 -9.92 -5.19 -11.44
N ASN A 115 -10.61 -6.26 -11.84
CA ASN A 115 -10.33 -6.95 -13.11
C ASN A 115 -10.62 -6.07 -14.33
N GLU A 116 -11.73 -5.33 -14.32
CA GLU A 116 -12.09 -4.44 -15.42
C GLU A 116 -11.06 -3.31 -15.60
N VAL A 117 -10.59 -2.71 -14.50
CA VAL A 117 -9.58 -1.64 -14.57
C VAL A 117 -8.23 -2.18 -15.03
N ILE A 118 -7.72 -3.28 -14.46
CA ILE A 118 -6.43 -3.85 -14.88
C ILE A 118 -6.48 -4.30 -16.34
N LYS A 119 -7.58 -4.91 -16.78
CA LYS A 119 -7.77 -5.28 -18.19
C LYS A 119 -7.76 -4.06 -19.11
N ALA A 120 -8.38 -2.96 -18.68
CA ALA A 120 -8.40 -1.72 -19.44
C ALA A 120 -7.05 -0.98 -19.44
N LEU A 121 -6.25 -1.12 -18.38
CA LEU A 121 -4.99 -0.41 -18.16
C LEU A 121 -3.83 -1.37 -17.85
N PRO A 122 -3.29 -2.11 -18.85
CA PRO A 122 -2.23 -3.09 -18.65
C PRO A 122 -0.91 -2.52 -18.09
N GLN A 123 -0.72 -1.20 -18.14
CA GLN A 123 0.42 -0.49 -17.54
C GLN A 123 0.34 -0.40 -16.02
N LEU A 124 -0.83 -0.63 -15.41
CA LEU A 124 -0.98 -0.64 -13.96
C LEU A 124 -0.36 -1.91 -13.39
N LYS A 125 0.67 -1.78 -12.53
CA LYS A 125 1.44 -2.92 -12.01
C LYS A 125 1.31 -3.17 -10.51
N TYR A 126 0.61 -2.29 -9.80
CA TYR A 126 0.46 -2.37 -8.36
C TYR A 126 -1.00 -2.49 -7.94
N ILE A 127 -1.27 -3.37 -6.99
CA ILE A 127 -2.59 -3.63 -6.41
C ILE A 127 -2.50 -3.39 -4.90
N CYS A 128 -3.44 -2.63 -4.34
CA CYS A 128 -3.57 -2.39 -2.91
C CYS A 128 -4.84 -3.08 -2.38
N LEU A 129 -4.67 -4.20 -1.68
CA LEU A 129 -5.74 -4.93 -1.02
C LEU A 129 -5.90 -4.39 0.40
N ASP A 130 -7.04 -3.77 0.68
CA ASP A 130 -7.23 -3.01 1.91
C ASP A 130 -8.52 -3.42 2.63
N VAL A 131 -8.36 -3.96 3.84
CA VAL A 131 -9.42 -4.30 4.78
C VAL A 131 -9.08 -3.82 6.18
N ALA A 132 -10.12 -3.55 6.98
CA ALA A 132 -9.93 -3.11 8.37
C ALA A 132 -9.29 -4.19 9.27
N ASN A 133 -9.59 -5.47 9.00
CA ASN A 133 -9.08 -6.60 9.75
C ASN A 133 -8.36 -7.57 8.81
N GLY A 134 -7.04 -7.45 8.67
CA GLY A 134 -6.22 -8.33 7.85
C GLY A 134 -6.01 -9.74 8.42
N TYR A 135 -6.55 -10.05 9.60
CA TYR A 135 -6.43 -11.36 10.25
C TYR A 135 -7.50 -12.38 9.83
N SER A 136 -8.42 -12.02 8.94
CA SER A 136 -9.45 -12.95 8.50
C SER A 136 -8.90 -13.92 7.45
N GLU A 137 -9.21 -15.21 7.60
CA GLU A 137 -8.87 -16.24 6.62
C GLU A 137 -9.37 -15.88 5.21
N SER A 138 -10.58 -15.30 5.12
CA SER A 138 -11.15 -14.80 3.87
C SER A 138 -10.30 -13.74 3.16
N PHE A 139 -9.52 -12.93 3.91
CA PHE A 139 -8.61 -11.95 3.32
C PHE A 139 -7.36 -12.65 2.77
N VAL A 140 -6.84 -13.63 3.51
CA VAL A 140 -5.70 -14.45 3.08
C VAL A 140 -6.04 -15.20 1.79
N ASP A 141 -7.21 -15.82 1.72
CA ASP A 141 -7.70 -16.51 0.51
C ASP A 141 -7.88 -15.55 -0.66
N PHE A 142 -8.36 -14.32 -0.39
CA PHE A 142 -8.48 -13.31 -1.43
C PHE A 142 -7.11 -12.89 -1.99
N ILE A 143 -6.07 -12.77 -1.15
CA ILE A 143 -4.71 -12.48 -1.60
C ILE A 143 -4.20 -13.60 -2.50
N ARG A 144 -4.43 -14.87 -2.15
CA ARG A 144 -4.04 -16.03 -2.97
C ARG A 144 -4.73 -15.96 -4.34
N ARG A 145 -6.03 -15.70 -4.37
CA ARG A 145 -6.81 -15.53 -5.61
C ARG A 145 -6.27 -14.39 -6.48
N VAL A 146 -5.97 -13.23 -5.88
CA VAL A 146 -5.42 -12.07 -6.61
C VAL A 146 -4.03 -12.40 -7.15
N ARG A 147 -3.16 -13.04 -6.36
CA ARG A 147 -1.82 -13.47 -6.81
C ARG A 147 -1.90 -14.45 -7.97
N GLU A 148 -2.80 -15.43 -7.92
CA GLU A 148 -2.99 -16.41 -8.98
C GLU A 148 -3.41 -15.73 -10.30
N ALA A 149 -4.36 -14.78 -10.23
CA ALA A 149 -4.82 -14.04 -11.41
C ALA A 149 -3.78 -13.03 -11.94
N TYR A 150 -2.98 -12.44 -11.05
CA TYR A 150 -2.03 -11.37 -11.36
C TYR A 150 -0.60 -11.71 -10.89
N PRO A 151 0.04 -12.75 -11.45
CA PRO A 151 1.29 -13.29 -10.93
C PRO A 151 2.47 -12.31 -10.99
N THR A 152 2.43 -11.32 -11.88
CA THR A 152 3.48 -10.31 -12.07
C THR A 152 3.18 -8.97 -11.42
N HIS A 153 1.98 -8.76 -10.88
CA HIS A 153 1.65 -7.51 -10.20
C HIS A 153 2.25 -7.52 -8.79
N THR A 154 2.70 -6.35 -8.34
CA THR A 154 3.13 -6.14 -6.96
C THR A 154 1.90 -5.90 -6.09
N ILE A 155 1.73 -6.72 -5.06
CA ILE A 155 0.53 -6.71 -4.21
C ILE A 155 0.88 -6.11 -2.84
N MET A 156 0.21 -5.02 -2.48
CA MET A 156 0.16 -4.48 -1.13
C MET A 156 -1.06 -5.08 -0.43
N ALA A 157 -0.93 -5.55 0.81
CA ALA A 157 -2.04 -6.15 1.55
C ALA A 157 -2.02 -5.76 3.04
N GLY A 158 -3.17 -5.40 3.60
CA GLY A 158 -3.31 -5.16 5.03
C GLY A 158 -4.74 -4.77 5.44
N ASN A 159 -4.98 -4.41 6.70
CA ASN A 159 -3.98 -4.06 7.72
C ASN A 159 -3.75 -5.11 8.82
N VAL A 160 -2.50 -5.20 9.29
CA VAL A 160 -2.08 -6.07 10.40
C VAL A 160 -1.14 -5.33 11.36
N VAL A 161 -0.85 -5.91 12.53
CA VAL A 161 0.07 -5.33 13.53
C VAL A 161 1.03 -6.35 14.19
N THR A 162 0.97 -7.63 13.80
CA THR A 162 1.81 -8.71 14.35
C THR A 162 2.67 -9.35 13.27
N GLY A 163 3.83 -9.86 13.67
CA GLY A 163 4.79 -10.50 12.76
C GLY A 163 4.26 -11.78 12.12
N GLU A 164 3.49 -12.60 12.84
CA GLU A 164 2.95 -13.85 12.29
C GLU A 164 2.01 -13.57 11.11
N MET A 165 1.12 -12.59 11.25
CA MET A 165 0.21 -12.23 10.16
C MET A 165 0.97 -11.55 9.00
N VAL A 166 2.03 -10.80 9.27
CA VAL A 166 2.93 -10.29 8.21
C VAL A 166 3.51 -11.45 7.38
N GLU A 167 4.02 -12.49 8.05
CA GLU A 167 4.54 -13.69 7.37
C GLU A 167 3.45 -14.40 6.56
N GLU A 168 2.26 -14.61 7.13
CA GLU A 168 1.16 -15.27 6.46
C GLU A 168 0.71 -14.53 5.19
N LEU A 169 0.58 -13.21 5.24
CA LEU A 169 0.20 -12.41 4.07
C LEU A 169 1.27 -12.50 2.97
N ILE A 170 2.56 -12.45 3.33
CA ILE A 170 3.67 -12.59 2.37
C ILE A 170 3.68 -13.98 1.73
N LEU A 171 3.54 -15.04 2.54
CA LEU A 171 3.51 -16.42 2.06
C LEU A 171 2.29 -16.68 1.16
N SER A 172 1.19 -16.00 1.41
CA SER A 172 -0.05 -16.10 0.63
C SER A 172 -0.04 -15.29 -0.66
N GLY A 173 0.95 -14.43 -0.87
CA GLY A 173 1.21 -13.78 -2.15
C GLY A 173 1.42 -12.28 -2.11
N ALA A 174 1.29 -11.61 -0.96
CA ALA A 174 1.57 -10.18 -0.84
C ALA A 174 3.08 -9.89 -0.99
N ASP A 175 3.44 -8.77 -1.61
CA ASP A 175 4.81 -8.28 -1.69
C ASP A 175 5.10 -7.25 -0.60
N ILE A 176 4.09 -6.45 -0.25
CA ILE A 176 4.17 -5.35 0.71
C ILE A 176 3.04 -5.54 1.73
N VAL A 177 3.37 -5.55 3.02
CA VAL A 177 2.35 -5.65 4.08
C VAL A 177 2.09 -4.28 4.68
N LYS A 178 0.82 -3.84 4.69
CA LYS A 178 0.39 -2.56 5.25
C LYS A 178 0.14 -2.73 6.75
N VAL A 179 0.90 -2.00 7.56
CA VAL A 179 0.91 -2.16 9.03
C VAL A 179 0.20 -1.00 9.71
N GLY A 180 -0.73 -1.32 10.61
CA GLY A 180 -1.37 -0.35 11.49
C GLY A 180 -2.88 -0.57 11.64
N ILE A 181 -3.34 -0.80 12.87
CA ILE A 181 -4.76 -0.88 13.22
C ILE A 181 -5.04 0.17 14.28
N GLY A 182 -5.87 1.17 13.93
CA GLY A 182 -6.22 2.25 14.85
C GLY A 182 -5.25 3.44 15.05
N PRO A 183 -4.10 3.61 14.36
CA PRO A 183 -3.22 4.78 14.60
C PRO A 183 -3.63 6.03 13.79
N GLY A 184 -4.60 5.91 12.87
CA GLY A 184 -4.96 7.00 11.97
C GLY A 184 -5.59 8.20 12.69
N SER A 185 -5.31 9.41 12.20
CA SER A 185 -5.79 10.67 12.82
C SER A 185 -7.31 10.75 12.97
N VAL A 186 -8.06 10.24 11.99
CA VAL A 186 -9.53 10.19 12.00
C VAL A 186 -10.08 8.81 12.40
N CYS A 187 -9.19 7.88 12.78
CA CYS A 187 -9.59 6.52 13.11
C CYS A 187 -10.19 6.46 14.52
N THR A 188 -11.31 5.75 14.67
CA THR A 188 -11.98 5.55 15.97
C THR A 188 -11.92 4.11 16.47
N THR A 189 -11.26 3.20 15.74
CA THR A 189 -11.19 1.76 16.08
C THR A 189 -10.75 1.51 17.51
N ARG A 190 -9.68 2.18 17.98
CA ARG A 190 -9.18 2.03 19.36
C ARG A 190 -10.21 2.42 20.44
N LYS A 191 -11.17 3.31 20.14
CA LYS A 191 -12.22 3.75 21.08
C LYS A 191 -13.49 2.89 21.02
N LYS A 192 -13.69 2.15 19.92
CA LYS A 192 -14.93 1.41 19.63
C LYS A 192 -14.77 -0.09 19.84
N ALA A 193 -13.59 -0.63 19.55
CA ALA A 193 -13.28 -2.05 19.65
C ALA A 193 -12.32 -2.37 20.82
N GLY A 194 -11.91 -1.35 21.59
CA GLY A 194 -11.05 -1.45 22.76
C GLY A 194 -11.48 -0.46 23.83
#